data_AF-A0A447THB9-F1
#
_entry.id   AF-A0A447THB9-F1
#
_cell.length_a   1.000
_cell.length_b   1.000
_cell.length_c   1.000
_cell.angle_alpha   90.00
_cell.angle_beta   90.00
_cell.angle_gamma   90.00
#
_symmetry.space_group_name_H-M   'P 1'
#
loop_
_entity.id
_entity.type
_entity.pdbx_description
1 polymer ?
#
loop_
_entity_poly.entity_id
_entity_poly.type
_entity_poly.pdbx_seq_one_letter_code
_entity_poly.pdbx_strand_id
1 'polypeptide(L)'
;MPTLRMRKNVSTLDAGDQTLLWYARAVHDMQQRPSSDATSWQYQAAVHGTRQNPAAFTPDQRQAWAQCQHATWFFLPWHRAYLGIFEDIVANTVARLGGPQDWALPYWNYSDPGARALPSAFAAKQFAGLPGQNPLLVERDQGNDGKPFLDNKAVSLNCLKRKGFAGHLAPGGDSGFADRCADPTTWETAIRGNWKWCPTT
;
A
#
# COMPACT_ATOMS: atom_id res chain seq x y z
N MET A 1 3.75 27.17 -11.92
CA MET A 1 4.65 26.01 -11.74
C MET A 1 4.01 25.09 -10.72
N PRO A 2 3.85 23.78 -10.98
CA PRO A 2 3.39 22.86 -9.94
C PRO A 2 4.39 22.85 -8.78
N THR A 3 3.89 22.85 -7.54
CA THR A 3 4.71 22.77 -6.34
C THR A 3 5.40 21.41 -6.27
N LEU A 4 6.72 21.40 -6.06
CA LEU A 4 7.47 20.16 -5.89
C LEU A 4 7.02 19.44 -4.62
N ARG A 5 6.54 18.20 -4.76
CA ARG A 5 6.16 17.31 -3.66
C ARG A 5 7.30 16.34 -3.37
N MET A 6 7.67 16.18 -2.09
CA MET A 6 8.75 15.27 -1.68
C MET A 6 8.24 14.22 -0.70
N ARG A 7 8.32 12.94 -1.08
CA ARG A 7 7.99 11.82 -0.21
C ARG A 7 9.02 11.71 0.92
N LYS A 8 8.57 11.84 2.17
CA LYS A 8 9.42 11.75 3.36
C LYS A 8 9.42 10.32 3.94
N ASN A 9 10.53 9.92 4.55
CA ASN A 9 10.59 8.66 5.30
C ASN A 9 9.89 8.82 6.64
N VAL A 10 8.90 7.97 6.94
CA VAL A 10 8.16 7.99 8.20
C VAL A 10 9.04 7.78 9.44
N SER A 11 10.17 7.07 9.30
CA SER A 11 11.06 6.74 10.41
C SER A 11 12.00 7.87 10.81
N THR A 12 12.10 8.93 10.00
CA THR A 12 13.03 10.05 10.23
C THR A 12 12.32 11.39 10.14
N LEU A 13 11.01 11.43 10.44
CA LEU A 13 10.26 12.67 10.51
C LEU A 13 10.71 13.47 11.75
N ASP A 14 10.80 14.80 11.58
CA ASP A 14 11.14 15.69 12.68
C ASP A 14 10.06 15.69 13.78
N ALA A 15 10.48 16.02 15.00
CA ALA A 15 9.55 16.24 16.11
C ALA A 15 8.62 17.42 15.78
N GLY A 16 7.35 17.12 15.50
CA GLY A 16 6.34 18.11 15.10
C GLY A 16 5.99 18.11 13.61
N ASP A 17 6.63 17.26 12.79
CA ASP A 17 6.20 17.06 11.40
C ASP A 17 4.75 16.56 11.35
N GLN A 18 3.94 17.21 10.51
CA GLN A 18 2.50 16.96 10.42
C GLN A 18 2.10 16.06 9.24
N THR A 19 3.06 15.46 8.53
CA THR A 19 2.80 14.64 7.32
C THR A 19 1.80 13.54 7.60
N LEU A 20 1.99 12.81 8.71
CA LEU A 20 1.11 11.71 9.12
C LEU A 20 -0.23 12.20 9.68
N LEU A 21 -0.27 13.37 10.33
CA LEU A 21 -1.53 13.98 10.77
C LEU A 21 -2.42 14.35 9.58
N TRP A 22 -1.85 15.00 8.57
CA TRP A 22 -2.58 15.33 7.34
C TRP A 22 -2.96 14.10 6.54
N TYR A 23 -2.10 13.06 6.55
CA TYR A 23 -2.46 11.78 5.96
C TYR A 23 -3.67 11.15 6.65
N ALA A 24 -3.65 11.09 7.99
CA ALA A 24 -4.77 10.55 8.78
C ALA A 24 -6.07 11.34 8.53
N ARG A 25 -6.02 12.67 8.50
CA ARG A 25 -7.18 13.54 8.16
C ARG A 25 -7.75 13.22 6.78
N ALA A 26 -6.89 13.10 5.77
CA ALA A 26 -7.32 12.81 4.42
C ALA A 26 -7.91 11.39 4.30
N VAL A 27 -7.29 10.39 4.91
CA VAL A 27 -7.83 9.02 4.94
C VAL A 27 -9.17 8.96 5.67
N HIS A 28 -9.33 9.67 6.79
CA HIS A 28 -10.60 9.77 7.50
C HIS A 28 -11.72 10.30 6.58
N ASP A 29 -11.45 11.40 5.87
CA ASP A 29 -12.39 11.97 4.90
C ASP A 29 -12.69 11.00 3.74
N MET A 30 -11.67 10.37 3.16
CA MET A 30 -11.82 9.37 2.10
C MET A 30 -12.65 8.14 2.54
N GLN A 31 -12.59 7.77 3.82
CA GLN A 31 -13.38 6.67 4.39
C GLN A 31 -14.87 7.02 4.52
N GLN A 32 -15.25 8.31 4.57
CA GLN A 32 -16.65 8.74 4.62
C GLN A 32 -17.31 8.80 3.24
N ARG A 33 -16.53 8.76 2.16
CA ARG A 33 -17.05 8.83 0.78
C ARG A 33 -17.72 7.50 0.39
N PRO A 34 -18.79 7.53 -0.41
CA PRO A 34 -19.46 6.31 -0.85
C PRO A 34 -18.51 5.45 -1.72
N SER A 35 -18.68 4.13 -1.69
CA SER A 35 -17.83 3.20 -2.44
C SER A 35 -17.90 3.35 -3.97
N SER A 36 -18.90 4.07 -4.48
CA SER A 36 -19.03 4.45 -5.90
C SER A 36 -18.18 5.67 -6.27
N ASP A 37 -17.73 6.46 -5.29
CA ASP A 37 -16.81 7.57 -5.53
C ASP A 37 -15.42 7.00 -5.81
N ALA A 38 -14.89 7.28 -7.00
CA ALA A 38 -13.57 6.84 -7.45
C ALA A 38 -12.44 7.31 -6.51
N THR A 39 -12.67 8.36 -5.72
CA THR A 39 -11.70 8.93 -4.78
C THR A 39 -11.91 8.46 -3.33
N SER A 40 -12.86 7.55 -3.08
CA SER A 40 -13.06 6.95 -1.76
C SER A 40 -11.95 5.98 -1.38
N TRP A 41 -11.77 5.78 -0.08
CA TRP A 41 -10.81 4.80 0.45
C TRP A 41 -11.09 3.38 -0.07
N GLN A 42 -12.37 3.00 -0.08
CA GLN A 42 -12.79 1.66 -0.52
C GLN A 42 -12.58 1.46 -2.02
N TYR A 43 -12.90 2.47 -2.85
CA TYR A 43 -12.67 2.37 -4.29
C TYR A 43 -11.18 2.25 -4.60
N GLN A 44 -10.34 3.08 -3.98
CA GLN A 44 -8.88 3.02 -4.18
C GLN A 44 -8.30 1.67 -3.74
N ALA A 45 -8.77 1.07 -2.65
CA ALA A 45 -8.38 -0.29 -2.27
C ALA A 45 -8.85 -1.32 -3.31
N ALA A 46 -10.07 -1.19 -3.83
CA ALA A 46 -10.65 -2.11 -4.81
C ALA A 46 -9.95 -2.08 -6.17
N VAL A 47 -9.32 -0.96 -6.56
CA VAL A 47 -8.45 -0.88 -7.74
C VAL A 47 -7.31 -1.91 -7.66
N HIS A 48 -6.69 -2.05 -6.49
CA HIS A 48 -5.69 -3.08 -6.24
C HIS A 48 -6.31 -4.48 -6.17
N GLY A 49 -7.36 -4.65 -5.38
CA GLY A 49 -8.06 -5.93 -5.26
C GLY A 49 -9.28 -5.86 -4.34
N THR A 50 -10.21 -6.79 -4.51
CA THR A 50 -11.45 -6.83 -3.71
C THR A 50 -11.95 -8.26 -3.55
N ARG A 51 -12.71 -8.50 -2.47
CA ARG A 51 -13.42 -9.78 -2.21
C ARG A 51 -14.79 -9.84 -2.89
N GLN A 52 -15.24 -8.74 -3.47
CA GLN A 52 -16.53 -8.70 -4.14
C GLN A 52 -16.51 -9.60 -5.37
N ASN A 53 -17.63 -10.29 -5.62
CA ASN A 53 -17.79 -11.12 -6.81
C ASN A 53 -17.71 -10.24 -8.07
N PRO A 54 -16.77 -10.47 -9.01
CA PRO A 54 -16.65 -9.67 -10.23
C PRO A 54 -17.91 -9.63 -11.09
N ALA A 55 -18.80 -10.64 -10.98
CA ALA A 55 -20.10 -10.64 -11.65
C ALA A 55 -21.02 -9.50 -11.19
N ALA A 56 -20.81 -8.97 -9.98
CA ALA A 56 -21.58 -7.86 -9.42
C ALA A 56 -21.03 -6.48 -9.80
N PHE A 57 -19.90 -6.41 -10.52
CA PHE A 57 -19.30 -5.13 -10.88
C PHE A 57 -20.16 -4.36 -11.89
N THR A 58 -20.21 -3.04 -11.74
CA THR A 58 -20.69 -2.16 -12.80
C THR A 58 -19.73 -2.19 -14.00
N PRO A 59 -20.14 -1.71 -15.20
CA PRO A 59 -19.24 -1.57 -16.33
C PRO A 59 -17.95 -0.81 -16.00
N ASP A 60 -18.05 0.29 -15.25
CA ASP A 60 -16.90 1.12 -14.87
C ASP A 60 -15.99 0.38 -13.88
N GLN A 61 -16.56 -0.32 -12.90
CA GLN A 61 -15.79 -1.12 -11.95
C GLN A 61 -15.00 -2.23 -12.65
N ARG A 62 -15.54 -2.86 -13.70
CA ARG A 62 -14.80 -3.87 -14.47
C ARG A 62 -13.54 -3.32 -15.14
N GLN A 63 -13.48 -2.01 -15.41
CA GLN A 63 -12.29 -1.39 -16.02
C GLN A 63 -11.23 -1.02 -14.98
N ALA A 64 -11.63 -0.76 -13.73
CA ALA A 64 -10.75 -0.17 -12.72
C ALA A 64 -10.44 -1.09 -11.53
N TRP A 65 -11.35 -1.98 -11.14
CA TRP A 65 -11.21 -2.81 -9.94
C TRP A 65 -10.50 -4.13 -10.22
N ALA A 66 -9.77 -4.61 -9.22
CA ALA A 66 -8.98 -5.84 -9.25
C ALA A 66 -8.00 -5.91 -10.44
N GLN A 67 -7.35 -4.80 -10.76
CA GLN A 67 -6.44 -4.67 -11.91
C GLN A 67 -4.96 -4.85 -11.55
N CYS A 68 -4.64 -5.14 -10.28
CA CYS A 68 -3.26 -5.23 -9.83
C CYS A 68 -2.44 -6.27 -10.59
N GLN A 69 -1.23 -5.88 -10.96
CA GLN A 69 -0.28 -6.71 -11.67
C GLN A 69 0.70 -7.33 -10.67
N HIS A 70 0.62 -8.66 -10.51
CA HIS A 70 1.55 -9.45 -9.68
C HIS A 70 2.25 -10.50 -10.55
N ALA A 71 3.54 -10.73 -10.27
CA ALA A 71 4.38 -11.70 -10.99
C ALA A 71 4.32 -11.51 -12.52
N THR A 72 4.30 -10.25 -12.96
CA THR A 72 4.42 -9.83 -14.35
C THR A 72 5.43 -8.68 -14.46
N TRP A 73 5.90 -8.42 -15.68
CA TRP A 73 6.77 -7.27 -15.97
C TRP A 73 6.15 -5.92 -15.58
N PHE A 74 4.82 -5.88 -15.44
CA PHE A 74 4.08 -4.67 -15.13
C PHE A 74 3.94 -4.41 -13.63
N PHE A 75 4.45 -5.27 -12.74
CA PHE A 75 4.36 -5.05 -11.28
C PHE A 75 4.85 -3.65 -10.88
N LEU A 76 6.10 -3.30 -11.20
CA LEU A 76 6.68 -2.01 -10.82
C LEU A 76 6.00 -0.81 -11.49
N PRO A 77 5.79 -0.76 -12.82
CA PRO A 77 5.13 0.38 -13.44
C PRO A 77 3.66 0.52 -13.03
N TRP A 78 2.91 -0.58 -12.83
CA TRP A 78 1.53 -0.54 -12.37
C TRP A 78 1.43 0.04 -10.96
N HIS A 79 2.24 -0.46 -10.00
CA HIS A 79 2.23 0.04 -8.62
C HIS A 79 2.72 1.48 -8.53
N ARG A 80 3.67 1.89 -9.39
CA ARG A 80 4.11 3.30 -9.46
C ARG A 80 2.97 4.22 -9.89
N ALA A 81 2.22 3.85 -10.92
CA ALA A 81 1.07 4.63 -11.37
C ALA A 81 -0.05 4.64 -10.32
N TYR A 82 -0.36 3.49 -9.72
CA TYR A 82 -1.34 3.37 -8.64
C TYR A 82 -1.00 4.28 -7.44
N LEU A 83 0.23 4.23 -6.95
CA LEU A 83 0.68 5.09 -5.85
C LEU A 83 0.71 6.58 -6.24
N GLY A 84 1.00 6.91 -7.49
CA GLY A 84 0.93 8.29 -7.98
C GLY A 84 -0.49 8.85 -7.97
N ILE A 85 -1.45 8.10 -8.52
CA ILE A 85 -2.87 8.49 -8.51
C ILE A 85 -3.41 8.57 -7.08
N PHE A 86 -3.06 7.59 -6.24
CA PHE A 86 -3.45 7.61 -4.83
C PHE A 86 -2.87 8.82 -4.09
N GLU A 87 -1.59 9.14 -4.30
CA GLU A 87 -0.95 10.34 -3.75
C GLU A 87 -1.65 11.62 -4.21
N ASP A 88 -2.05 11.74 -5.48
CA ASP A 88 -2.79 12.90 -5.98
C ASP A 88 -4.15 13.06 -5.31
N ILE A 89 -4.90 11.96 -5.11
CA ILE A 89 -6.18 11.99 -4.42
C ILE A 89 -6.01 12.45 -2.97
N VAL A 90 -5.03 11.90 -2.27
CA VAL A 90 -4.75 12.27 -0.88
C VAL A 90 -4.27 13.72 -0.79
N ALA A 91 -3.34 14.14 -1.65
CA ALA A 91 -2.82 15.51 -1.68
C ALA A 91 -3.92 16.54 -1.96
N ASN A 92 -4.81 16.27 -2.93
CA ASN A 92 -5.98 17.13 -3.18
C ASN A 92 -6.92 17.19 -1.97
N THR A 93 -7.10 16.07 -1.28
CA THR A 93 -7.90 16.01 -0.05
C THR A 93 -7.26 16.83 1.07
N VAL A 94 -5.95 16.70 1.27
CA VAL A 94 -5.18 17.52 2.23
C VAL A 94 -5.33 19.00 1.92
N ALA A 95 -5.12 19.41 0.66
CA ALA A 95 -5.27 20.80 0.24
C ALA A 95 -6.69 21.34 0.48
N ARG A 96 -7.73 20.55 0.16
CA ARG A 96 -9.14 20.92 0.42
C ARG A 96 -9.44 21.09 1.90
N LEU A 97 -8.80 20.30 2.77
CA LEU A 97 -8.93 20.39 4.23
C LEU A 97 -8.07 21.53 4.84
N GLY A 98 -7.43 22.37 4.02
CA GLY A 98 -6.59 23.48 4.47
C GLY A 98 -5.18 23.08 4.89
N GLY A 99 -4.72 21.91 4.45
CA GLY A 99 -3.37 21.41 4.70
C GLY A 99 -2.30 21.93 3.73
N PRO A 100 -1.06 21.45 3.89
CA PRO A 100 0.08 21.86 3.06
C PRO A 100 -0.13 21.50 1.58
N GLN A 101 0.18 22.45 0.69
CA GLN A 101 0.00 22.31 -0.77
C GLN A 101 1.09 21.44 -1.42
N ASP A 102 2.20 21.25 -0.71
CA ASP A 102 3.35 20.42 -1.09
C ASP A 102 3.32 19.04 -0.44
N TRP A 103 2.20 18.65 0.19
CA TRP A 103 2.05 17.33 0.80
C TRP A 103 2.32 16.21 -0.21
N ALA A 104 3.07 15.20 0.22
CA ALA A 104 3.38 14.00 -0.54
C ALA A 104 3.17 12.74 0.31
N LEU A 105 2.89 11.61 -0.33
CA LEU A 105 2.71 10.33 0.33
C LEU A 105 4.02 9.91 1.00
N PRO A 106 4.07 9.74 2.34
CA PRO A 106 5.28 9.30 3.00
C PRO A 106 5.56 7.84 2.68
N TYR A 107 6.82 7.42 2.81
CA TYR A 107 7.23 6.04 2.60
C TYR A 107 7.78 5.43 3.89
N TRP A 108 7.61 4.11 4.03
CA TRP A 108 8.15 3.33 5.11
C TRP A 108 9.40 2.60 4.65
N ASN A 109 10.57 3.03 5.12
CA ASN A 109 11.85 2.39 4.77
C ASN A 109 12.10 1.11 5.56
N TYR A 110 11.27 0.10 5.38
CA TYR A 110 11.41 -1.19 6.07
C TYR A 110 12.65 -2.01 5.66
N SER A 111 13.45 -1.53 4.70
CA SER A 111 14.75 -2.13 4.38
C SER A 111 15.79 -1.89 5.47
N ASP A 112 15.63 -0.81 6.25
CA ASP A 112 16.43 -0.56 7.45
C ASP A 112 16.00 -1.52 8.58
N PRO A 113 16.91 -2.35 9.14
CA PRO A 113 16.60 -3.22 10.27
C PRO A 113 15.97 -2.50 11.48
N GLY A 114 16.37 -1.25 11.74
CA GLY A 114 15.81 -0.43 12.82
C GLY A 114 14.39 0.07 12.56
N ALA A 115 13.92 0.01 11.32
CA ALA A 115 12.62 0.51 10.89
C ALA A 115 11.62 -0.61 10.54
N ARG A 116 11.83 -1.85 10.99
CA ARG A 116 10.96 -2.99 10.63
C ARG A 116 9.70 -3.15 11.45
N ALA A 117 9.57 -2.42 12.54
CA ALA A 117 8.30 -2.26 13.23
C ALA A 117 7.38 -1.37 12.39
N LEU A 118 6.08 -1.70 12.37
CA LEU A 118 5.08 -0.81 11.77
C LEU A 118 5.16 0.55 12.48
N PRO A 119 5.18 1.69 11.74
CA PRO A 119 5.24 2.99 12.40
C PRO A 119 4.03 3.16 13.33
N SER A 120 4.26 3.67 14.53
CA SER A 120 3.25 3.72 15.62
C SER A 120 1.96 4.43 15.21
N ALA A 121 2.06 5.43 14.31
CA ALA A 121 0.94 6.11 13.68
C ALA A 121 -0.09 5.19 13.00
N PHE A 122 0.31 3.98 12.59
CA PHE A 122 -0.56 2.98 11.94
C PHE A 122 -0.98 1.85 12.90
N ALA A 123 -0.46 1.81 14.12
CA ALA A 123 -0.76 0.79 15.14
C ALA A 123 -1.57 1.35 16.33
N ALA A 124 -1.52 2.66 16.57
CA ALA A 124 -2.22 3.29 17.67
C ALA A 124 -3.75 3.25 17.47
N LYS A 125 -4.51 2.96 18.55
CA LYS A 125 -5.98 2.94 18.54
C LYS A 125 -6.61 4.30 18.24
N GLN A 126 -5.95 5.36 18.66
CA GLN A 126 -6.34 6.75 18.45
C GLN A 126 -5.19 7.49 17.79
N PHE A 127 -5.51 8.43 16.91
CA PHE A 127 -4.51 9.30 16.29
C PHE A 127 -4.52 10.64 17.02
N ALA A 128 -3.37 11.06 17.55
CA ALA A 128 -3.28 12.33 18.26
C ALA A 128 -3.68 13.51 17.35
N GLY A 129 -4.66 14.32 17.77
CA GLY A 129 -5.18 15.44 16.98
C GLY A 129 -6.36 15.10 16.07
N LEU A 130 -6.94 13.90 16.19
CA LEU A 130 -8.20 13.51 15.56
C LEU A 130 -9.20 12.95 16.59
N PRO A 131 -10.51 13.22 16.43
CA PRO A 131 -11.53 12.56 17.25
C PRO A 131 -11.73 11.11 16.80
N GLY A 132 -12.05 10.23 17.76
CA GLY A 132 -12.45 8.85 17.47
C GLY A 132 -11.29 7.88 17.20
N GLN A 133 -11.59 6.82 16.44
CA GLN A 133 -10.62 5.79 16.08
C GLN A 133 -9.60 6.32 15.07
N ASN A 134 -8.36 5.86 15.18
CA ASN A 134 -7.31 6.16 14.21
C ASN A 134 -7.71 5.66 12.80
N PRO A 135 -7.86 6.54 11.81
CA PRO A 135 -8.25 6.15 10.44
C PRO A 135 -7.15 5.37 9.71
N LEU A 136 -5.89 5.45 10.18
CA LEU A 136 -4.75 4.72 9.63
C LEU A 136 -4.59 3.32 10.26
N LEU A 137 -5.30 3.03 11.35
CA LEU A 137 -5.29 1.72 11.97
C LEU A 137 -6.12 0.76 11.13
N VAL A 138 -5.49 -0.33 10.71
CA VAL A 138 -6.16 -1.49 10.12
C VAL A 138 -5.81 -2.70 10.97
N GLU A 139 -6.82 -3.49 11.34
CA GLU A 139 -6.60 -4.73 12.09
C GLU A 139 -5.80 -5.72 11.24
N ARG A 140 -4.75 -6.28 11.85
CA ARG A 140 -3.78 -7.17 11.20
C ARG A 140 -3.41 -8.31 12.12
N ASP A 141 -2.95 -9.40 11.52
CA ASP A 141 -2.37 -10.55 12.21
C ASP A 141 -1.00 -10.24 12.83
N GLN A 142 -0.22 -9.34 12.20
CA GLN A 142 1.11 -8.93 12.64
C GLN A 142 1.32 -7.40 12.55
N GLY A 143 2.22 -6.87 13.37
CA GLY A 143 2.69 -5.48 13.32
C GLY A 143 1.95 -4.49 14.20
N ASN A 144 0.69 -4.73 14.54
CA ASN A 144 -0.08 -3.85 15.43
C ASN A 144 0.39 -3.88 16.89
N ASP A 145 1.24 -4.84 17.28
CA ASP A 145 1.89 -4.90 18.60
C ASP A 145 3.18 -4.06 18.70
N GLY A 146 3.52 -3.33 17.63
CA GLY A 146 4.70 -2.46 17.55
C GLY A 146 6.03 -3.23 17.43
N LYS A 147 6.00 -4.56 17.30
CA LYS A 147 7.21 -5.36 17.13
C LYS A 147 7.61 -5.46 15.66
N PRO A 148 8.92 -5.56 15.37
CA PRO A 148 9.39 -5.95 14.04
C PRO A 148 8.82 -7.31 13.63
N PHE A 149 8.23 -7.39 12.43
CA PHE A 149 7.63 -8.63 11.91
C PHE A 149 8.10 -9.01 10.50
N LEU A 150 8.93 -8.17 9.86
CA LEU A 150 9.49 -8.43 8.54
C LEU A 150 10.81 -9.21 8.62
N ASP A 151 10.87 -10.36 7.95
CA ASP A 151 12.09 -11.20 7.83
C ASP A 151 13.16 -10.51 6.96
N ASN A 152 14.44 -10.74 7.26
CA ASN A 152 15.56 -10.33 6.41
C ASN A 152 15.41 -10.78 4.94
N LYS A 153 14.88 -11.98 4.71
CA LYS A 153 14.61 -12.53 3.37
C LYS A 153 13.54 -11.71 2.64
N ALA A 154 12.55 -11.19 3.37
CA ALA A 154 11.46 -10.39 2.82
C ALA A 154 11.90 -9.01 2.34
N VAL A 155 12.93 -8.45 2.98
CA VAL A 155 13.40 -7.07 2.74
C VAL A 155 14.79 -7.03 2.09
N SER A 156 15.26 -8.17 1.58
CA SER A 156 16.58 -8.26 0.98
C SER A 156 16.65 -7.47 -0.32
N LEU A 157 17.58 -6.52 -0.39
CA LEU A 157 17.87 -5.77 -1.63
C LEU A 157 18.57 -6.63 -2.71
N ASN A 158 18.90 -7.89 -2.42
CA ASN A 158 19.47 -8.79 -3.42
C ASN A 158 18.52 -9.07 -4.59
N CYS A 159 17.21 -8.88 -4.41
CA CYS A 159 16.24 -8.96 -5.51
C CYS A 159 16.55 -7.95 -6.64
N LEU A 160 17.10 -6.77 -6.32
CA LEU A 160 17.50 -5.75 -7.30
C LEU A 160 18.71 -6.16 -8.15
N LYS A 161 19.47 -7.16 -7.70
CA LYS A 161 20.63 -7.69 -8.42
C LYS A 161 20.24 -8.81 -9.40
N ARG A 162 19.00 -9.29 -9.36
CA ARG A 162 18.51 -10.34 -10.27
C ARG A 162 18.44 -9.78 -11.69
N LYS A 163 19.18 -10.41 -12.60
CA LYS A 163 19.24 -10.04 -14.02
C LYS A 163 18.13 -10.69 -14.85
N GLY A 164 17.63 -11.84 -14.40
CA GLY A 164 16.50 -12.55 -15.00
C GLY A 164 15.24 -12.31 -14.19
N PHE A 165 14.27 -11.62 -14.80
CA PHE A 165 12.89 -11.59 -14.32
C PHE A 165 12.06 -12.40 -15.31
N ALA A 166 11.35 -13.40 -14.83
CA ALA A 166 10.35 -14.12 -15.60
C ALA A 166 9.02 -13.96 -14.88
N GLY A 167 7.98 -13.54 -15.59
CA GLY A 167 6.64 -13.58 -14.99
C GLY A 167 6.28 -15.02 -14.59
N HIS A 168 5.28 -15.19 -13.72
CA HIS A 168 4.88 -16.51 -13.18
C HIS A 168 4.55 -17.59 -14.23
N LEU A 169 4.38 -17.21 -15.50
CA LEU A 169 4.05 -18.10 -16.61
C LEU A 169 5.26 -18.51 -17.48
N ALA A 170 6.46 -17.98 -17.21
CA ALA A 170 7.65 -18.24 -18.01
C ALA A 170 8.62 -19.21 -17.29
N PRO A 171 8.97 -20.36 -17.90
CA PRO A 171 9.97 -21.26 -17.34
C PRO A 171 11.36 -20.61 -17.24
N GLY A 172 12.10 -20.90 -16.18
CA GLY A 172 13.54 -20.60 -16.11
C GLY A 172 13.95 -19.22 -15.57
N GLY A 173 13.04 -18.48 -14.92
CA GLY A 173 13.39 -17.25 -14.20
C GLY A 173 12.63 -17.06 -12.89
N ASP A 174 13.07 -16.11 -12.08
CA ASP A 174 12.43 -15.76 -10.82
C ASP A 174 11.19 -14.86 -11.06
N SER A 175 10.08 -15.13 -10.37
CA SER A 175 8.86 -14.32 -10.37
C SER A 175 9.06 -12.87 -9.87
N GLY A 176 10.24 -12.57 -9.34
CA GLY A 176 10.69 -11.24 -8.92
C GLY A 176 9.82 -10.66 -7.81
N PHE A 177 9.28 -9.46 -8.05
CA PHE A 177 8.39 -8.78 -7.10
C PHE A 177 6.97 -9.32 -7.22
N ALA A 178 6.35 -9.57 -6.07
CA ALA A 178 5.04 -10.19 -5.84
C ALA A 178 5.07 -11.69 -5.56
N ASP A 179 4.75 -11.97 -4.30
CA ASP A 179 4.22 -13.24 -3.80
C ASP A 179 5.03 -14.52 -4.04
N ARG A 180 4.62 -15.55 -3.31
CA ARG A 180 5.21 -16.89 -3.40
C ARG A 180 5.05 -17.52 -4.76
N CYS A 181 5.83 -18.56 -5.00
CA CYS A 181 5.42 -19.65 -5.88
C CYS A 181 4.04 -20.16 -5.41
N ALA A 182 2.96 -19.65 -5.99
CA ALA A 182 1.60 -20.13 -5.74
C ALA A 182 1.17 -21.00 -6.92
N ASP A 183 0.55 -22.13 -6.58
CA ASP A 183 -0.14 -23.05 -7.47
C ASP A 183 -1.15 -22.27 -8.36
N PRO A 184 -1.17 -22.49 -9.69
CA PRO A 184 -2.03 -21.76 -10.64
C PRO A 184 -3.55 -21.87 -10.38
N THR A 185 -4.00 -22.68 -9.43
CA THR A 185 -5.38 -23.17 -9.40
C THR A 185 -6.37 -22.42 -8.51
N THR A 186 -5.95 -21.47 -7.65
CA THR A 186 -6.91 -20.79 -6.77
C THR A 186 -6.79 -19.27 -6.73
N TRP A 187 -7.82 -18.61 -7.24
CA TRP A 187 -8.14 -17.17 -7.11
C TRP A 187 -8.18 -16.68 -5.65
N GLU A 188 -8.29 -17.60 -4.69
CA GLU A 188 -8.38 -17.31 -3.26
C GLU A 188 -7.07 -16.79 -2.64
N THR A 189 -5.93 -17.02 -3.28
CA THR A 189 -4.61 -16.76 -2.69
C THR A 189 -4.21 -15.29 -2.71
N ALA A 190 -4.64 -14.53 -3.73
CA ALA A 190 -4.28 -13.11 -3.89
C ALA A 190 -4.92 -12.16 -2.85
N ILE A 191 -5.96 -12.62 -2.13
CA ILE A 191 -6.78 -11.77 -1.25
C ILE A 191 -6.69 -12.18 0.24
N ARG A 192 -6.14 -13.37 0.55
CA ARG A 192 -6.21 -13.97 1.89
C ARG A 192 -5.10 -13.58 2.87
N GLY A 193 -4.11 -12.76 2.50
CA GLY A 193 -3.09 -12.26 3.45
C GLY A 193 -2.35 -13.38 4.20
N ASN A 194 -2.29 -14.60 3.66
CA ASN A 194 -1.81 -15.77 4.39
C ASN A 194 -0.33 -16.03 4.06
N TRP A 195 0.56 -15.11 4.45
CA TRP A 195 2.00 -14.94 4.10
C TRP A 195 2.99 -16.03 4.63
N LYS A 196 2.93 -17.30 4.22
CA LYS A 196 3.98 -18.34 4.49
C LYS A 196 5.07 -18.54 3.40
N TRP A 197 6.22 -17.87 3.49
CA TRP A 197 7.42 -17.97 2.62
C TRP A 197 7.75 -19.36 2.01
N CYS A 198 8.25 -19.38 0.76
CA CYS A 198 8.75 -20.61 0.12
C CYS A 198 9.99 -21.15 0.86
N PRO A 199 10.10 -22.49 1.04
CA PRO A 199 11.31 -23.09 1.56
C PRO A 199 12.45 -22.88 0.55
N THR A 200 13.61 -22.51 1.09
CA THR A 200 14.87 -22.39 0.34
C THR A 200 15.31 -23.77 -0.12
N THR A 201 15.37 -23.99 -1.44
CA THR A 201 16.38 -24.88 -2.02
C THR A 201 17.65 -24.09 -2.26
#